data_AF-A0A330HEY1-F1
#
_entry.id   AF-A0A330HEY1-F1
#
_cell.length_a   1.000
_cell.length_b   1.000
_cell.length_c   1.000
_cell.angle_alpha   90.00
_cell.angle_beta   90.00
_cell.angle_gamma   90.00
#
_symmetry.space_group_name_H-M   'P 1'
#
loop_
_entity.id
_entity.type
_entity.pdbx_description
1 polymer ?
#
loop_
_entity_poly.entity_id
_entity_poly.type
_entity_poly.pdbx_seq_one_letter_code
_entity_poly.pdbx_strand_id
1 'polypeptide(L)'
;MAGYLFYPPADEAQDHIWSDTVEKWGEAQAIGYITDLHQHLQTLSEAPTLWRKLPGNLAIPADLKLDAYFSHYGRHYVFFRKLSGDRIGVISILHDRMDVPVRLAEDLRTLEARSEDT
;
A
#
# COMPACT_ATOMS: atom_id res chain seq x y z
N MET A 1 8.82 -17.74 -3.76
CA MET A 1 7.43 -17.86 -3.26
C MET A 1 6.80 -16.49 -3.32
N ALA A 2 5.56 -16.44 -3.80
CA ALA A 2 4.75 -15.22 -3.79
C ALA A 2 4.46 -14.79 -2.35
N GLY A 3 4.38 -13.49 -2.13
CA GLY A 3 4.08 -12.91 -0.82
C GLY A 3 4.32 -11.41 -0.81
N TYR A 4 4.11 -10.79 0.35
CA TYR A 4 4.22 -9.35 0.51
C TYR A 4 4.99 -8.97 1.77
N LEU A 5 5.61 -7.79 1.72
CA LEU A 5 6.24 -7.12 2.85
C LEU A 5 5.71 -5.70 2.94
N PHE A 6 5.64 -5.14 4.14
CA PHE A 6 5.22 -3.76 4.36
C PHE A 6 6.42 -2.84 4.54
N TYR A 7 6.34 -1.68 3.92
CA TYR A 7 7.13 -0.53 4.35
C TYR A 7 6.48 0.13 5.57
N PRO A 8 7.24 0.87 6.40
CA PRO A 8 6.71 1.44 7.64
C PRO A 8 5.39 2.21 7.50
N PRO A 9 5.19 3.07 6.48
CA PRO A 9 3.91 3.79 6.34
C PRO A 9 2.70 2.87 6.13
N ALA A 10 2.89 1.76 5.40
CA ALA A 10 1.83 0.79 5.19
C ALA A 10 1.57 -0.08 6.42
N ASP A 11 2.60 -0.34 7.23
CA ASP A 11 2.46 -1.05 8.50
C ASP A 11 1.66 -0.22 9.50
N GLU A 12 2.06 1.04 9.71
CA GLU A 12 1.34 2.00 10.56
C GLU A 12 -0.11 2.21 10.10
N ALA A 13 -0.36 2.23 8.79
CA ALA A 13 -1.71 2.35 8.25
C ALA A 13 -2.63 1.21 8.69
N GLN A 14 -2.13 -0.01 8.90
CA GLN A 14 -2.95 -1.13 9.38
C GLN A 14 -3.43 -0.91 10.82
N ASP A 15 -2.59 -0.35 11.69
CA ASP A 15 -2.96 -0.02 13.07
C ASP A 15 -4.06 1.05 13.10
N HIS A 16 -3.96 2.06 12.22
CA HIS A 16 -5.00 3.08 12.05
C HIS A 16 -6.30 2.47 11.52
N ILE A 17 -6.22 1.64 10.47
CA ILE A 17 -7.40 0.95 9.92
C ILE A 17 -8.07 0.09 10.99
N TRP A 18 -7.29 -0.66 11.77
CA TRP A 18 -7.81 -1.47 12.85
C TRP A 18 -8.52 -0.61 13.90
N SER A 19 -7.84 0.39 14.44
CA SER A 19 -8.36 1.24 15.53
C SER A 19 -9.65 1.96 15.11
N ASP A 20 -9.65 2.58 13.93
CA ASP A 20 -10.82 3.23 13.36
C ASP A 20 -11.99 2.25 13.14
N THR A 21 -11.68 1.03 12.69
CA THR A 21 -12.70 0.03 12.38
C THR A 21 -13.32 -0.54 13.65
N VAL A 22 -12.50 -0.81 14.67
CA VAL A 22 -12.97 -1.21 16.00
C VAL A 22 -13.88 -0.15 16.60
N GLU A 23 -13.46 1.12 16.58
CA GLU A 23 -14.24 2.23 17.15
C GLU A 23 -15.60 2.38 16.48
N LYS A 24 -15.66 2.26 15.15
CA LYS A 24 -16.88 2.54 14.36
C LYS A 24 -17.81 1.33 14.24
N TRP A 25 -17.26 0.12 14.15
CA TRP A 25 -18.02 -1.08 13.78
C TRP A 25 -17.72 -2.32 14.64
N GLY A 26 -16.79 -2.22 15.59
CA GLY A 26 -16.45 -3.30 16.51
C GLY A 26 -15.37 -4.26 16.01
N GLU A 27 -14.83 -5.04 16.94
CA GLU A 27 -13.64 -5.90 16.72
C GLU A 27 -13.84 -6.97 15.65
N ALA A 28 -15.02 -7.61 15.61
CA ALA A 28 -15.31 -8.62 14.58
C ALA A 28 -15.19 -8.05 13.15
N GLN A 29 -15.58 -6.79 12.96
CA GLN A 29 -15.46 -6.12 11.67
C GLN A 29 -14.00 -5.78 11.35
N ALA A 30 -13.22 -5.38 12.35
CA ALA A 30 -11.79 -5.08 12.19
C ALA A 30 -10.98 -6.34 11.82
N ILE A 31 -11.26 -7.47 12.48
CA ILE A 31 -10.66 -8.77 12.16
C ILE A 31 -10.96 -9.15 10.71
N GLY A 32 -12.23 -9.09 10.30
CA GLY A 32 -12.62 -9.41 8.93
C GLY A 32 -11.91 -8.52 7.91
N TYR A 33 -11.92 -7.20 8.15
CA TYR A 33 -11.35 -6.25 7.20
C TYR A 33 -9.83 -6.42 7.01
N ILE A 34 -9.06 -6.58 8.10
CA ILE A 34 -7.61 -6.82 8.01
C ILE A 34 -7.34 -8.18 7.37
N THR A 35 -8.07 -9.24 7.75
CA THR A 35 -7.86 -10.57 7.16
C THR A 35 -8.06 -10.55 5.64
N ASP A 36 -9.14 -9.94 5.17
CA ASP A 36 -9.44 -9.86 3.74
C ASP A 36 -8.46 -8.93 2.99
N LEU A 37 -8.00 -7.85 3.63
CA LEU A 37 -6.94 -6.99 3.08
C LEU A 37 -5.67 -7.80 2.83
N HIS A 38 -5.24 -8.64 3.79
CA HIS A 38 -4.08 -9.51 3.63
C HIS A 38 -4.27 -10.56 2.53
N GLN A 39 -5.48 -11.14 2.42
CA GLN A 39 -5.80 -12.07 1.33
C GLN A 39 -5.73 -11.39 -0.04
N HIS A 40 -6.18 -10.13 -0.12
CA HIS A 40 -6.06 -9.30 -1.32
C HIS A 40 -4.59 -9.05 -1.70
N LEU A 41 -3.72 -8.73 -0.73
CA LEU A 41 -2.28 -8.55 -0.96
C LEU A 41 -1.60 -9.84 -1.44
N GLN A 42 -1.98 -10.99 -0.86
CA GLN A 42 -1.48 -12.28 -1.32
C GLN A 42 -1.85 -12.51 -2.79
N THR A 43 -3.11 -12.27 -3.14
CA THR A 43 -3.60 -12.40 -4.53
C THR A 43 -2.84 -11.48 -5.49
N LEU A 44 -2.56 -10.25 -5.10
CA LEU A 44 -1.75 -9.33 -5.91
C LEU A 44 -0.33 -9.87 -6.13
N SER A 45 0.28 -10.51 -5.14
CA SER A 45 1.63 -11.09 -5.29
C SER A 45 1.65 -12.28 -6.27
N GLU A 46 0.55 -13.02 -6.37
CA GLU A 46 0.43 -14.21 -7.22
C GLU A 46 0.00 -13.89 -8.65
N ALA A 47 -0.69 -12.77 -8.86
CA ALA A 47 -1.26 -12.38 -10.15
C ALA A 47 -0.81 -10.99 -10.62
N PRO A 48 0.41 -10.85 -11.19
CA PRO A 48 0.91 -9.58 -11.73
C PRO A 48 0.02 -8.96 -12.82
N THR A 49 -0.83 -9.75 -13.46
CA THR A 49 -1.82 -9.26 -14.45
C THR A 49 -2.90 -8.36 -13.86
N LEU A 50 -3.07 -8.35 -12.53
CA LEU A 50 -4.02 -7.48 -11.83
C LEU A 50 -3.44 -6.08 -11.53
N TRP A 51 -2.14 -5.88 -11.75
CA TRP A 51 -1.47 -4.65 -11.34
C TRP A 51 -1.83 -3.49 -12.27
N ARG A 52 -2.19 -2.35 -11.68
CA ARG A 52 -2.40 -1.10 -12.40
C ARG A 52 -1.23 -0.18 -12.13
N LYS A 53 -0.59 0.31 -13.18
CA LYS A 53 0.48 1.32 -13.05
C LYS A 53 -0.10 2.62 -12.52
N LEU A 54 0.68 3.33 -11.71
CA LEU A 54 0.32 4.68 -11.30
C LEU A 54 0.15 5.60 -12.52
N PRO A 55 -0.84 6.50 -12.51
CA PRO A 55 -0.98 7.51 -13.56
C PRO A 55 0.28 8.39 -13.63
N GLY A 56 0.83 8.59 -14.84
CA GLY A 56 2.05 9.38 -15.04
C GLY A 56 1.90 10.89 -14.74
N ASN A 57 0.68 11.36 -14.47
CA ASN A 57 0.37 12.72 -14.06
C ASN A 57 0.23 12.89 -12.53
N LEU A 58 0.39 11.81 -11.76
CA LEU A 58 0.47 11.93 -10.32
C LEU A 58 1.78 12.65 -9.99
N ALA A 59 1.75 13.61 -9.06
CA ALA A 59 2.90 14.42 -8.62
C ALA A 59 3.90 13.58 -7.80
N ILE A 60 4.32 12.47 -8.37
CA ILE A 60 5.44 11.66 -7.91
C ILE A 60 6.70 12.44 -8.28
N PRO A 61 7.71 12.54 -7.38
CA PRO A 61 8.98 13.15 -7.71
C PRO A 61 9.50 12.59 -9.06
N ALA A 62 9.81 13.46 -10.02
CA ALA A 62 10.16 13.05 -11.39
C ALA A 62 11.48 12.23 -11.45
N ASP A 63 12.25 12.29 -10.37
CA ASP A 63 13.47 11.56 -10.05
C ASP A 63 13.22 10.18 -9.43
N LEU A 64 12.02 9.90 -8.93
CA LEU A 64 11.66 8.60 -8.39
C LEU A 64 11.50 7.58 -9.53
N LYS A 65 12.60 6.89 -9.86
CA LYS A 65 12.63 5.75 -10.80
C LYS A 65 12.00 4.48 -10.21
N LEU A 66 10.80 4.60 -9.64
CA LEU A 66 10.10 3.48 -9.00
C LEU A 66 8.94 3.00 -9.86
N ASP A 67 9.03 1.76 -10.35
CA ASP A 67 7.88 1.06 -10.91
C ASP A 67 6.89 0.72 -9.79
N ALA A 68 5.96 1.64 -9.55
CA ALA A 68 4.92 1.50 -8.56
C ALA A 68 3.55 1.26 -9.21
N TYR A 69 2.74 0.48 -8.50
CA TYR A 69 1.45 -0.03 -8.91
C TYR A 69 0.44 0.26 -7.80
N PHE A 70 -0.84 0.19 -8.15
CA PHE A 70 -1.91 0.33 -7.17
C PHE A 70 -3.03 -0.67 -7.38
N SER A 71 -3.73 -0.93 -6.29
CA SER A 71 -5.01 -1.61 -6.25
C SER A 71 -5.96 -0.88 -5.31
N HIS A 72 -7.24 -1.17 -5.42
CA HIS A 72 -8.26 -0.68 -4.50
C HIS A 72 -8.89 -1.88 -3.80
N TYR A 73 -9.02 -1.82 -2.48
CA TYR A 73 -9.66 -2.83 -1.65
C TYR A 73 -10.56 -2.15 -0.62
N GLY A 74 -11.86 -2.46 -0.63
CA GLY A 74 -12.84 -1.81 0.23
C GLY A 74 -12.83 -0.29 0.06
N ARG A 75 -12.33 0.43 1.07
CA ARG A 75 -12.20 1.90 1.09
C ARG A 75 -10.77 2.40 1.03
N HIS A 76 -9.82 1.52 0.75
CA HIS A 76 -8.40 1.82 0.78
C HIS A 76 -7.75 1.57 -0.59
N TYR A 77 -6.92 2.52 -0.99
CA TYR A 77 -5.93 2.35 -2.04
C TYR A 77 -4.67 1.73 -1.46
N VAL A 78 -4.21 0.65 -2.09
CA VAL A 78 -2.96 -0.02 -1.76
C VAL A 78 -1.95 0.31 -2.85
N PHE A 79 -0.85 0.94 -2.47
CA PHE A 79 0.27 1.25 -3.36
C PHE A 79 1.41 0.29 -3.07
N PHE A 80 2.00 -0.27 -4.11
CA PHE A 80 3.03 -1.29 -3.97
C PHE A 80 4.01 -1.29 -5.14
N ARG A 81 5.17 -1.91 -4.93
CA ARG A 81 6.19 -2.15 -5.96
C ARG A 81 6.50 -3.63 -6.06
N LYS A 82 7.08 -4.03 -7.18
CA LYS A 82 7.73 -5.35 -7.28
C LYS A 82 9.02 -5.36 -6.45
N LEU A 83 9.25 -6.44 -5.72
CA LEU A 83 10.53 -6.76 -5.06
C LEU A 83 11.23 -7.89 -5.81
N SER A 84 12.42 -8.29 -5.34
CA SER A 84 13.11 -9.46 -5.88
C SER A 84 12.27 -10.75 -5.68
N GLY A 85 12.22 -11.58 -6.71
CA GLY A 85 11.34 -12.75 -6.80
C GLY A 85 9.89 -12.38 -7.12
N ASP A 86 8.96 -13.23 -6.69
CA ASP A 86 7.51 -13.05 -6.89
C ASP A 86 6.85 -12.27 -5.73
N ARG A 87 7.62 -11.40 -5.06
CA ARG A 87 7.14 -10.63 -3.91
C ARG A 87 6.78 -9.20 -4.28
N ILE A 88 5.83 -8.64 -3.54
CA ILE A 88 5.50 -7.21 -3.60
C ILE A 88 5.87 -6.51 -2.29
N GLY A 89 6.26 -5.24 -2.40
CA GLY A 89 6.50 -4.37 -1.27
C GLY A 89 5.37 -3.35 -1.19
N VAL A 90 4.54 -3.43 -0.16
CA VAL A 90 3.42 -2.52 0.07
C VAL A 90 3.96 -1.23 0.65
N ILE A 91 3.89 -0.17 -0.16
CA ILE A 91 4.45 1.15 0.13
C ILE A 91 3.53 1.93 1.07
N SER A 92 2.24 1.96 0.74
CA SER A 92 1.27 2.77 1.47
C SER A 92 -0.14 2.20 1.32
N ILE A 93 -0.97 2.39 2.34
CA ILE A 93 -2.39 2.03 2.36
C ILE A 93 -3.17 3.27 2.77
N LEU A 94 -3.90 3.88 1.83
CA LEU A 94 -4.54 5.19 2.02
C LEU A 94 -6.05 5.09 1.86
N HIS A 95 -6.80 5.69 2.77
CA HIS A 95 -8.24 5.72 2.69
C HIS A 95 -8.71 6.63 1.55
N ASP A 96 -9.81 6.26 0.88
CA ASP A 96 -10.41 6.96 -0.27
C ASP A 96 -10.83 8.44 -0.02
N ARG A 97 -10.83 8.87 1.25
CA ARG A 97 -11.18 10.23 1.69
C ARG A 97 -9.97 11.10 1.97
N MET A 98 -8.77 10.53 1.96
CA MET A 98 -7.54 11.27 2.11
C MET A 98 -7.19 12.01 0.82
N ASP A 99 -6.33 13.03 0.93
CA ASP A 99 -5.63 13.59 -0.24
C ASP A 99 -4.58 12.57 -0.71
N VAL A 100 -5.05 11.55 -1.44
CA VAL A 100 -4.25 10.41 -1.89
C VAL A 100 -3.00 10.85 -2.67
N PRO A 101 -3.07 11.79 -3.63
CA PRO A 101 -1.87 12.28 -4.31
C PRO A 101 -0.83 12.88 -3.37
N VAL A 102 -1.24 13.75 -2.43
CA VAL A 102 -0.31 14.40 -1.50
C VAL A 102 0.31 13.39 -0.56
N ARG A 103 -0.51 12.55 0.09
CA ARG A 103 -0.01 11.59 1.07
C ARG A 103 0.89 10.51 0.44
N LEU A 104 0.54 10.04 -0.76
CA LEU A 104 1.40 9.10 -1.47
C LEU A 104 2.75 9.75 -1.81
N ALA A 105 2.78 11.02 -2.22
CA ALA A 105 4.05 11.71 -2.48
C ALA A 105 4.92 11.84 -1.22
N GLU A 106 4.32 12.07 -0.05
CA GLU A 106 5.02 12.09 1.25
C GLU A 106 5.61 10.71 1.61
N ASP A 107 4.81 9.66 1.48
CA ASP A 107 5.26 8.29 1.78
C ASP A 107 6.39 7.87 0.83
N LEU A 108 6.31 8.21 -0.46
CA LEU A 108 7.34 7.91 -1.44
C LEU A 108 8.67 8.66 -1.18
N ARG A 109 8.61 9.95 -0.81
CA ARG A 109 9.83 10.71 -0.41
C ARG A 109 10.51 10.10 0.81
N THR A 110 9.71 9.61 1.76
CA THR A 110 10.22 8.92 2.96
C THR A 110 10.95 7.63 2.60
N LEU A 111 10.50 6.93 1.54
CA LEU A 111 11.20 5.75 1.03
C LEU A 111 12.51 6.07 0.31
N GLU A 112 12.55 7.13 -0.49
CA GLU A 112 13.78 7.56 -1.18
C GLU A 112 14.88 7.92 -0.19
N ALA A 113 14.55 8.75 0.81
CA ALA A 113 15.49 9.18 1.84
C ALA A 113 16.14 8.00 2.58
N ARG A 114 15.42 6.87 2.73
CA ARG A 114 15.94 5.66 3.37
C ARG A 114 16.77 4.77 2.44
N SER A 115 16.67 4.97 1.12
CA SER A 115 17.42 4.20 0.12
C SER A 115 18.78 4.80 -0.21
N GLU A 116 19.01 6.08 0.10
CA GLU A 116 20.30 6.76 -0.09
C GLU A 116 21.32 6.50 1.04
N ASP A 117 20.88 5.88 2.15
CA ASP A 117 21.71 5.54 3.32
C ASP A 117 22.37 4.13 3.23
N THR A 118 22.37 3.46 2.07
CA THR A 118 22.98 2.12 1.87
C THR A 118 23.99 2.06 0.74
#